data_AF-A0A3D2UXB2-F1
#
_entry.id   AF-A0A3D2UXB2-F1
#
_cell.length_a   1.000
_cell.length_b   1.000
_cell.length_c   1.000
_cell.angle_alpha   90.00
_cell.angle_beta   90.00
_cell.angle_gamma   90.00
#
_symmetry.space_group_name_H-M   'P 1'
#
loop_
_entity.id
_entity.type
_entity.pdbx_description
1 polymer ?
#
loop_
_entity_poly.entity_id
_entity_poly.type
_entity_poly.pdbx_seq_one_letter_code
_entity_poly.pdbx_strand_id
1 'polypeptide(L)' 'KINIRNEQYKTDPDPIEPDCICYTCKNFSKAYLRHLIMVGEILAMRLLTLHNSTFYQQWMANIRKAIADDLPFIMTD' A
#
# COMPACT_ATOMS: atom_id res chain seq x y z
N LYS A 1 0.89 5.62 -8.84
CA LYS A 1 2.05 4.73 -8.54
C LYS A 1 3.00 5.45 -7.58
N ILE A 2 3.07 5.00 -6.33
CA ILE A 2 4.00 5.54 -5.32
C ILE A 2 5.38 4.89 -5.50
N ASN A 3 6.45 5.69 -5.48
CA ASN A 3 7.82 5.20 -5.39
C ASN A 3 8.41 5.59 -4.03
N ILE A 4 8.42 4.64 -3.07
CA ILE A 4 8.87 4.88 -1.69
C ILE A 4 10.33 5.37 -1.61
N ARG A 5 11.15 5.18 -2.65
CA ARG A 5 12.52 5.71 -2.70
C ARG A 5 12.61 7.23 -2.82
N ASN A 6 11.55 7.90 -3.25
CA ASN A 6 11.57 9.35 -3.51
C ASN A 6 11.94 10.14 -2.24
N GLU A 7 12.71 11.22 -2.40
CA GLU A 7 13.20 12.05 -1.28
C GLU A 7 12.06 12.66 -0.45
N GLN A 8 10.92 12.97 -1.08
CA GLN A 8 9.73 13.50 -0.41
C GLN A 8 9.24 12.62 0.75
N TYR A 9 9.55 11.33 0.73
CA TYR A 9 9.11 10.39 1.76
C TYR A 9 10.11 10.23 2.92
N LYS A 10 11.25 10.91 2.89
CA LYS A 10 12.32 10.74 3.89
C LYS A 10 11.90 11.01 5.33
N THR A 11 10.97 11.94 5.54
CA THR A 11 10.47 12.33 6.85
C THR A 11 8.94 12.24 6.94
N ASP A 12 8.33 11.55 5.97
CA ASP A 12 6.87 11.41 5.89
C ASP A 12 6.39 10.37 6.92
N PRO A 13 5.67 10.79 7.97
CA PRO A 13 5.24 9.90 9.05
C PRO A 13 4.00 9.08 8.67
N ASP A 14 3.35 9.41 7.56
CA ASP A 14 2.09 8.79 7.17
C ASP A 14 2.32 7.36 6.64
N PRO A 15 1.31 6.48 6.73
CA PRO A 15 1.34 5.18 6.07
C PRO A 15 1.33 5.33 4.54
N ILE A 16 1.57 4.23 3.82
CA ILE A 16 1.50 4.25 2.34
C ILE A 16 0.11 4.71 1.88
N GLU A 17 -0.92 4.25 2.57
CA GLU A 17 -2.33 4.52 2.30
C GLU A 17 -3.08 4.52 3.64
N PRO A 18 -3.79 5.60 4.01
CA PRO A 18 -4.44 5.74 5.32
C PRO A 18 -5.51 4.68 5.62
N ASP A 19 -6.32 4.31 4.63
CA ASP A 19 -7.45 3.38 4.80
C ASP A 19 -7.06 1.92 4.58
N CYS A 20 -5.78 1.64 4.31
CA CYS A 20 -5.32 0.28 4.05
C CYS A 20 -5.23 -0.54 5.35
N ILE A 21 -5.93 -1.67 5.37
CA ILE A 21 -6.05 -2.53 6.55
C ILE A 21 -4.83 -3.45 6.78
N CYS A 22 -3.82 -3.43 5.91
CA CYS A 22 -2.67 -4.33 5.98
C CYS A 22 -1.76 -4.02 7.18
N TYR A 23 -0.97 -5.01 7.61
CA TYR A 23 -0.03 -4.83 8.73
C TYR A 23 0.99 -3.72 8.45
N THR A 24 1.41 -3.55 7.20
CA THR A 24 2.37 -2.50 6.83
C THR A 24 1.82 -1.10 7.10
N CYS A 25 0.65 -0.77 6.55
CA CYS A 25 0.04 0.54 6.71
C CYS A 25 -0.41 0.83 8.15
N LYS A 26 -0.72 -0.21 8.94
CA LYS A 26 -1.10 -0.03 10.35
C LYS A 26 0.06 0.27 11.29
N ASN A 27 1.30 -0.07 10.91
CA ASN A 27 2.43 -0.08 11.84
C ASN A 27 3.65 0.73 11.36
N PHE A 28 3.75 1.06 10.08
CA PHE A 28 4.97 1.67 9.53
C PHE A 28 4.66 2.89 8.66
N SER A 29 5.52 3.89 8.77
CA SER A 29 5.48 5.11 7.96
C SER A 29 6.21 4.95 6.63
N LYS A 30 5.89 5.83 5.67
CA LYS A 30 6.63 5.99 4.42
C LYS A 30 8.12 6.28 4.66
N ALA A 31 8.45 7.09 5.68
CA ALA A 31 9.82 7.36 6.09
C ALA A 31 10.57 6.09 6.53
N TYR A 32 9.96 5.27 7.37
CA TYR A 32 10.59 4.04 7.83
C TYR A 32 10.78 3.04 6.68
N LEU A 33 9.78 2.87 5.82
CA LEU A 33 9.89 2.03 4.64
C LEU A 33 10.99 2.51 3.69
N ARG A 34 11.08 3.82 3.45
CA ARG A 34 12.17 4.39 2.66
C ARG A 34 13.52 4.09 3.30
N HIS A 35 13.67 4.29 4.60
CA HIS A 35 14.91 3.98 5.32
C HIS A 35 15.34 2.52 5.09
N LEU A 36 14.43 1.55 5.28
CA LEU A 36 14.73 0.14 5.04
C LEU A 36 15.19 -0.14 3.61
N ILE A 37 14.55 0.48 2.60
CA ILE A 37 14.98 0.35 1.20
C ILE A 37 16.39 0.93 1.00
N MET A 38 16.68 2.09 1.59
CA MET A 38 17.97 2.77 1.41
C MET A 38 19.14 2.00 2.02
N VAL A 39 18.91 1.29 3.13
CA VAL A 39 19.94 0.45 3.77
C VAL A 39 19.98 -0.98 3.23
N GLY A 40 19.14 -1.33 2.25
CA GLY A 40 19.11 -2.65 1.62
C GLY A 40 18.50 -3.75 2.49
N GLU A 41 17.63 -3.41 3.44
CA GLU A 41 17.00 -4.37 4.35
C GLU A 41 15.84 -5.13 3.66
N ILE A 42 15.83 -6.47 3.76
CA ILE A 42 14.84 -7.35 3.13
C ILE A 42 13.41 -7.17 3.65
N LEU A 43 13.25 -6.69 4.88
CA LEU A 43 11.98 -6.36 5.53
C LEU A 43 11.19 -5.34 4.70
N ALA A 44 11.86 -4.40 4.02
CA ALA A 44 11.20 -3.49 3.09
C ALA A 44 10.41 -4.26 2.03
N MET A 45 11.05 -5.25 1.40
CA MET A 45 10.41 -6.06 0.36
C MET A 45 9.23 -6.87 0.91
N ARG A 46 9.34 -7.41 2.13
CA ARG A 46 8.24 -8.14 2.79
C ARG A 46 7.05 -7.23 3.07
N LEU A 47 7.29 -6.06 3.66
CA LEU A 47 6.25 -5.09 4.01
C LEU A 47 5.56 -4.52 2.78
N LEU A 48 6.31 -4.19 1.72
CA LEU A 48 5.74 -3.69 0.48
C LEU A 48 4.95 -4.77 -0.26
N THR A 49 5.43 -6.02 -0.25
CA THR A 49 4.70 -7.16 -0.83
C THR A 49 3.38 -7.37 -0.11
N LEU A 50 3.36 -7.24 1.23
CA LEU A 50 2.15 -7.37 2.02
C LEU A 50 1.13 -6.28 1.68
N HIS A 51 1.56 -5.01 1.65
CA HIS A 51 0.69 -3.90 1.25
C HIS A 51 0.12 -4.11 -0.16
N ASN A 52 0.98 -4.40 -1.14
CA ASN A 52 0.56 -4.61 -2.52
C ASN A 52 -0.43 -5.77 -2.63
N SER A 53 -0.16 -6.90 -1.96
CA SER A 53 -1.03 -8.07 -2.02
C SER A 53 -2.41 -7.76 -1.41
N THR A 54 -2.47 -7.07 -0.27
CA THR A 54 -3.74 -6.67 0.33
C THR A 54 -4.52 -5.74 -0.60
N PHE A 55 -3.85 -4.73 -1.18
CA PHE A 55 -4.47 -3.82 -2.16
C PHE A 55 -5.09 -4.59 -3.33
N TYR A 56 -4.33 -5.47 -3.99
CA TYR A 56 -4.84 -6.24 -5.13
C TYR A 56 -6.00 -7.16 -4.74
N GLN A 57 -5.93 -7.81 -3.58
CA GLN A 57 -7.03 -8.68 -3.12
C GLN A 57 -8.32 -7.90 -2.87
N GLN A 58 -8.22 -6.72 -2.26
CA GLN A 58 -9.35 -5.85 -1.99
C GLN A 58 -9.92 -5.27 -3.30
N TRP A 59 -9.04 -4.89 -4.22
CA TRP A 59 -9.44 -4.42 -5.55
C TRP A 59 -10.22 -5.50 -6.31
N MET A 60 -9.71 -6.73 -6.34
CA MET A 60 -10.40 -7.85 -6.98
C MET A 60 -11.73 -8.20 -6.28
N ALA A 61 -11.83 -8.04 -4.96
CA ALA A 61 -13.09 -8.22 -4.24
C ALA A 61 -14.13 -7.16 -4.64
N ASN A 62 -13.73 -5.90 -4.75
CA ASN A 62 -14.62 -4.80 -5.16
C ASN A 62 -15.10 -4.98 -6.61
N ILE A 63 -14.23 -5.44 -7.52
CA ILE A 63 -14.62 -5.75 -8.90
C ILE A 63 -15.66 -6.88 -8.92
N ARG A 64 -15.42 -7.98 -8.21
CA ARG A 64 -16.39 -9.10 -8.14
C ARG A 64 -17.73 -8.64 -7.57
N LYS A 65 -17.71 -7.76 -6.58
CA LYS A 65 -18.93 -7.17 -6.00
C LYS A 65 -19.68 -6.31 -7.02
N ALA A 66 -19.01 -5.41 -7.73
CA ALA A 66 -19.63 -4.56 -8.75
C ALA A 66 -20.30 -5.40 -9.85
N ILE A 67 -19.65 -6.49 -10.29
CA ILE A 67 -20.23 -7.44 -11.24
C ILE A 67 -21.48 -8.12 -10.67
N ALA A 68 -21.45 -8.55 -9.40
CA ALA A 68 -22.59 -9.21 -8.76
C ALA A 68 -23.78 -8.27 -8.54
N ASP A 69 -23.51 -6.99 -8.27
CA ASP A 69 -24.52 -5.97 -8.04
C ASP A 69 -25.03 -5.31 -9.34
N ASP A 70 -24.50 -5.71 -10.51
CA ASP A 70 -24.73 -5.09 -11.84
C ASP A 70 -24.49 -3.57 -11.85
N LEU A 71 -23.44 -3.14 -11.14
CA LEU A 71 -23.02 -1.74 -11.04
C LEU A 71 -21.69 -1.52 -11.78
N PRO A 72 -21.48 -0.34 -12.38
CA PRO A 72 -20.18 0.01 -12.94
C PRO A 72 -19.12 0.01 -11.84
N PHE A 73 -17.98 -0.64 -12.09
CA PHE A 73 -16.83 -0.54 -11.19
C PHE A 73 -16.23 0.86 -11.28
N ILE A 74 -16.35 1.64 -10.20
CA ILE A 74 -15.75 2.97 -10.08
C ILE A 74 -14.59 2.86 -9.09
N MET A 75 -13.39 3.17 -9.56
CA MET A 75 -12.22 3.31 -8.71
C MET A 75 -12.32 4.65 -7.98
N THR A 76 -12.72 4.64 -6.72
CA THR A 76 -12.54 5.80 -5.84
C THR A 76 -11.11 5.76 -5.33
N ASP A 77 -10.30 6.72 -5.81
CA ASP A 77 -8.95 7.00 -5.33
C ASP A 77 -8.96 7.63 -3.93
#